data_AF-A0A2T1CCW4-F1
#
_entry.id   AF-A0A2T1CCW4-F1
#
_cell.length_a   1.000
_cell.length_b   1.000
_cell.length_c   1.000
_cell.angle_alpha   90.00
_cell.angle_beta   90.00
_cell.angle_gamma   90.00
#
_symmetry.space_group_name_H-M   'P 1'
#
loop_
_entity.id
_entity.type
_entity.pdbx_description
1 polymer ?
#
loop_
_entity_poly.entity_id
_entity_poly.type
_entity_poly.pdbx_seq_one_letter_code
_entity_poly.pdbx_strand_id
1 'polypeptide(L)'
;MTRIILVRHGKSTYNQERRIQGRLDKSVLTEAGRAGAKQVGDILGSIDFDAAYTSPLQRAKETAEIIVSRLTNPPELQPTDKLMEIDLPLWEGMLRQDAIDQFPKAYQQWQQHPDKFSMKIPSPEGEIEHFPVLAIFANARNFWKELFSRHTSGTILVVGHNGINRALIATASEITPDYYQSIQQSNCGISVINFGFTDDQTESNKKIAVQLESLNLTAHTGEKFPKPRDGHSGPRLLLVRHGETDWNKAGKFQGQIDVPLNDNGREQARQAAEFLKDVKLDFAISSSMLRPKETAEIILKYHGDLQLELRDELREISHGLWEGKFESEIEQSYPGLLDEWKTSPEKVQMPEGENLEQVSIRAIAAWREIVQSVSGTGIVVAHDAVNKALLCHLFNLKPEH
;
A
#
# COMPACT_ATOMS: atom_id res chain seq x y z
N MET A 1 2.03 -19.66 -5.58
CA MET A 1 1.89 -18.21 -5.32
C MET A 1 0.47 -17.82 -5.69
N THR A 2 -0.23 -17.13 -4.79
CA THR A 2 -1.58 -16.58 -5.04
C THR A 2 -1.47 -15.07 -5.17
N ARG A 3 -1.96 -14.50 -6.28
CA ARG A 3 -1.98 -13.06 -6.55
C ARG A 3 -3.38 -12.51 -6.40
N ILE A 4 -3.56 -11.52 -5.54
CA ILE A 4 -4.84 -10.86 -5.30
C ILE A 4 -4.82 -9.49 -5.95
N ILE A 5 -5.71 -9.25 -6.91
CA ILE A 5 -5.97 -7.93 -7.49
C ILE A 5 -7.22 -7.38 -6.81
N LEU A 6 -7.00 -6.44 -5.90
CA LEU A 6 -8.01 -5.81 -5.09
C LEU A 6 -8.45 -4.49 -5.72
N VAL A 7 -9.74 -4.35 -5.98
CA VAL A 7 -10.34 -3.16 -6.60
C VAL A 7 -11.38 -2.56 -5.64
N ARG A 8 -11.34 -1.24 -5.45
CA ARG A 8 -12.44 -0.53 -4.79
C ARG A 8 -13.53 -0.21 -5.79
N HIS A 9 -14.80 -0.37 -5.39
CA HIS A 9 -15.94 0.00 -6.23
C HIS A 9 -15.85 1.40 -6.85
N GLY A 10 -16.49 1.59 -7.99
CA GLY A 10 -16.56 2.89 -8.69
C GLY A 10 -17.30 3.96 -7.89
N LYS A 11 -17.13 5.22 -8.29
CA LYS A 11 -17.75 6.36 -7.60
C LYS A 11 -19.28 6.22 -7.56
N SER A 12 -19.86 6.18 -6.36
CA SER A 12 -21.31 6.13 -6.15
C SER A 12 -21.93 7.53 -5.93
N THR A 13 -23.26 7.62 -5.98
CA THR A 13 -24.00 8.86 -5.65
C THR A 13 -23.64 9.37 -4.26
N TYR A 14 -23.52 8.49 -3.27
CA TYR A 14 -23.13 8.87 -1.91
C TYR A 14 -21.66 9.29 -1.81
N ASN A 15 -20.75 8.79 -2.66
CA ASN A 15 -19.40 9.35 -2.74
C ASN A 15 -19.44 10.80 -3.23
N GLN A 16 -20.28 11.09 -4.23
CA GLN A 16 -20.44 12.45 -4.76
C GLN A 16 -21.05 13.40 -3.74
N GLU A 17 -22.06 12.94 -2.99
CA GLU A 17 -22.74 13.71 -1.94
C GLU A 17 -21.95 13.78 -0.63
N ARG A 18 -20.82 13.06 -0.51
CA ARG A 18 -20.04 12.92 0.74
C ARG A 18 -20.89 12.34 1.90
N ARG A 19 -21.75 11.37 1.61
CA ARG A 19 -22.49 10.60 2.61
C ARG A 19 -21.72 9.37 3.09
N ILE A 20 -21.87 9.05 4.36
CA ILE A 20 -21.35 7.81 4.94
C ILE A 20 -22.24 6.67 4.43
N GLN A 21 -21.65 5.72 3.70
CA GLN A 21 -22.39 4.61 3.08
C GLN A 21 -22.57 3.44 4.03
N GLY A 22 -21.47 2.98 4.64
CA GLY A 22 -21.46 1.74 5.39
C GLY A 22 -22.06 0.57 4.59
N ARG A 23 -22.92 -0.22 5.21
CA ARG A 23 -23.64 -1.35 4.61
C ARG A 23 -24.97 -0.97 3.97
N LEU A 24 -25.38 0.30 4.05
CA LEU A 24 -26.59 0.79 3.39
C LEU A 24 -26.49 0.66 1.86
N ASP A 25 -27.36 -0.16 1.28
CA ASP A 25 -27.35 -0.46 -0.16
C ASP A 25 -28.27 0.44 -1.00
N LYS A 26 -28.25 1.74 -0.72
CA LYS A 26 -29.11 2.73 -1.42
C LYS A 26 -28.38 3.49 -2.53
N SER A 27 -27.06 3.63 -2.46
CA SER A 27 -26.28 4.40 -3.44
C SER A 27 -25.96 3.58 -4.68
N VAL A 28 -26.17 4.15 -5.87
CA VAL A 28 -25.84 3.54 -7.17
C VAL A 28 -24.53 4.11 -7.72
N LEU A 29 -23.91 3.43 -8.68
CA LEU A 29 -22.77 3.99 -9.40
C LEU A 29 -23.19 5.21 -10.24
N THR A 30 -22.38 6.26 -10.17
CA THR A 30 -22.45 7.40 -11.10
C THR A 30 -21.94 6.99 -12.48
N GLU A 31 -22.20 7.80 -13.51
CA GLU A 31 -21.62 7.59 -14.83
C GLU A 31 -20.08 7.54 -14.79
N ALA A 32 -19.45 8.46 -14.06
CA ALA A 32 -18.01 8.45 -13.84
C ALA A 32 -17.54 7.17 -13.12
N GLY A 33 -18.33 6.64 -12.17
CA GLY A 33 -18.03 5.38 -11.50
C GLY A 33 -18.07 4.18 -12.45
N ARG A 34 -19.04 4.14 -13.36
CA ARG A 34 -19.12 3.11 -14.41
C ARG A 34 -17.99 3.23 -15.44
N ALA A 35 -17.63 4.46 -15.82
CA ALA A 35 -16.52 4.71 -16.72
C ALA A 35 -15.19 4.25 -16.10
N GLY A 36 -14.94 4.56 -14.82
CA GLY A 36 -13.78 4.06 -14.09
C GLY A 36 -13.75 2.54 -14.00
N ALA A 37 -14.88 1.89 -13.76
CA ALA A 37 -14.97 0.43 -13.75
C ALA A 37 -14.62 -0.18 -15.12
N LYS A 38 -15.04 0.45 -16.23
CA LYS A 38 -14.65 0.04 -17.58
C LYS A 38 -13.14 0.18 -17.79
N GLN A 39 -12.54 1.30 -17.38
CA GLN A 39 -11.08 1.50 -17.48
C GLN A 39 -10.29 0.45 -16.68
N VAL A 40 -10.77 0.05 -15.50
CA VAL A 40 -10.19 -1.07 -14.75
C VAL A 40 -10.31 -2.36 -15.55
N GLY A 41 -11.49 -2.67 -16.09
CA GLY A 41 -11.71 -3.84 -16.94
C GLY A 41 -10.79 -3.87 -18.16
N ASP A 42 -10.59 -2.73 -18.82
CA ASP A 42 -9.75 -2.62 -20.03
C ASP A 42 -8.26 -2.88 -19.72
N ILE A 43 -7.77 -2.47 -18.55
CA ILE A 43 -6.38 -2.71 -18.13
C ILE A 43 -6.15 -4.13 -17.62
N LEU A 44 -7.14 -4.68 -16.93
CA LEU A 44 -7.07 -6.04 -16.42
C LEU A 44 -7.48 -7.09 -17.49
N GLY A 45 -7.96 -6.65 -18.66
CA GLY A 45 -8.59 -7.52 -19.66
C GLY A 45 -7.69 -8.62 -20.23
N SER A 46 -6.37 -8.42 -20.18
CA SER A 46 -5.36 -9.40 -20.61
C SER A 46 -4.85 -10.31 -19.49
N ILE A 47 -5.34 -10.14 -18.26
CA ILE A 47 -4.98 -10.99 -17.13
C ILE A 47 -5.99 -12.14 -17.05
N ASP A 48 -5.49 -13.37 -17.02
CA ASP A 48 -6.31 -14.54 -16.74
C ASP A 48 -6.57 -14.63 -15.22
N PHE A 49 -7.86 -14.67 -14.86
CA PHE A 49 -8.29 -14.77 -13.48
C PHE A 49 -8.88 -16.16 -13.21
N ASP A 50 -8.39 -16.81 -12.17
CA ASP A 50 -8.87 -18.12 -11.72
C ASP A 50 -10.18 -18.01 -10.92
N ALA A 51 -10.39 -16.88 -10.24
CA ALA A 51 -11.60 -16.60 -9.49
C ALA A 51 -11.86 -15.09 -9.38
N ALA A 52 -13.13 -14.72 -9.18
CA ALA A 52 -13.53 -13.38 -8.84
C ALA A 52 -14.49 -13.36 -7.65
N TYR A 53 -14.22 -12.49 -6.68
CA TYR A 53 -15.06 -12.25 -5.50
C TYR A 53 -15.53 -10.81 -5.44
N THR A 54 -16.75 -10.59 -4.98
CA THR A 54 -17.28 -9.23 -4.76
C THR A 54 -18.08 -9.14 -3.47
N SER A 55 -18.12 -7.95 -2.90
CA SER A 55 -19.17 -7.61 -1.96
C SER A 55 -20.56 -7.69 -2.64
N PRO A 56 -21.62 -8.13 -1.93
CA PRO A 56 -22.98 -8.19 -2.49
C PRO A 56 -23.62 -6.80 -2.65
N LEU A 57 -23.10 -5.76 -2.00
CA LEU A 57 -23.65 -4.39 -2.10
C LEU A 57 -23.58 -3.90 -3.56
N GLN A 58 -24.69 -3.33 -4.05
CA GLN A 58 -24.93 -3.05 -5.47
C GLN A 58 -23.77 -2.32 -6.15
N ARG A 59 -23.18 -1.32 -5.47
CA ARG A 59 -22.07 -0.51 -6.01
C ARG A 59 -20.81 -1.34 -6.31
N ALA A 60 -20.49 -2.31 -5.47
CA ALA A 60 -19.34 -3.19 -5.64
C ALA A 60 -19.66 -4.29 -6.65
N LYS A 61 -20.83 -4.92 -6.52
CA LYS A 61 -21.32 -5.95 -7.44
C LYS A 61 -21.36 -5.44 -8.88
N GLU A 62 -21.97 -4.28 -9.10
CA GLU A 62 -22.05 -3.65 -10.43
C GLU A 62 -20.67 -3.25 -10.98
N THR A 63 -19.75 -2.79 -10.11
CA THR A 63 -18.36 -2.52 -10.52
C THR A 63 -17.70 -3.82 -11.00
N ALA A 64 -17.86 -4.91 -10.25
CA ALA A 64 -17.29 -6.20 -10.57
C ALA A 64 -17.87 -6.79 -11.86
N GLU A 65 -19.19 -6.70 -12.07
CA GLU A 65 -19.85 -7.12 -13.30
C GLU A 65 -19.31 -6.36 -14.53
N ILE A 66 -19.11 -5.05 -14.41
CA ILE A 66 -18.51 -4.25 -15.48
C ILE A 66 -17.08 -4.73 -15.77
N ILE A 67 -16.24 -4.93 -14.74
CA ILE A 67 -14.85 -5.38 -14.91
C ILE A 67 -14.83 -6.76 -15.56
N VAL A 68 -15.58 -7.72 -15.03
CA VAL A 68 -15.64 -9.11 -15.52
C VAL A 68 -16.11 -9.16 -16.98
N SER A 69 -17.06 -8.30 -17.38
CA SER A 69 -17.53 -8.23 -18.77
C SER A 69 -16.46 -7.79 -19.79
N ARG A 70 -15.31 -7.29 -19.32
CA ARG A 70 -14.17 -6.84 -20.15
C ARG A 70 -13.00 -7.82 -20.14
N LEU A 71 -13.06 -8.88 -19.33
CA LEU A 71 -12.02 -9.89 -19.29
C LEU A 71 -12.12 -10.83 -20.49
N THR A 72 -10.96 -11.23 -21.02
CA THR A 72 -10.91 -12.20 -22.13
C THR A 72 -11.50 -13.55 -21.73
N ASN A 73 -11.18 -14.03 -20.52
CA ASN A 73 -11.67 -15.27 -19.93
C ASN A 73 -12.32 -14.95 -18.56
N PRO A 74 -13.60 -14.55 -18.52
CA PRO A 74 -14.23 -14.12 -17.28
C PRO A 74 -14.47 -15.30 -16.32
N PRO A 75 -13.95 -15.28 -15.08
CA PRO A 75 -14.32 -16.26 -14.07
C PRO A 75 -15.74 -16.02 -13.56
N GLU A 76 -16.33 -17.03 -12.90
CA GLU A 76 -17.59 -16.84 -12.18
C GLU A 76 -17.39 -15.84 -11.03
N LEU A 77 -18.24 -14.80 -11.02
CA LEU A 77 -18.24 -13.78 -9.99
C LEU A 77 -19.00 -14.27 -8.75
N GLN A 78 -18.31 -14.38 -7.62
CA GLN A 78 -18.84 -14.91 -6.36
C GLN A 78 -19.11 -13.79 -5.35
N PRO A 79 -20.38 -13.44 -5.05
CA PRO A 79 -20.71 -12.51 -3.98
C PRO A 79 -20.43 -13.12 -2.60
N THR A 80 -19.88 -12.34 -1.67
CA THR A 80 -19.67 -12.77 -0.28
C THR A 80 -19.81 -11.63 0.72
N ASP A 81 -20.55 -11.90 1.80
CA ASP A 81 -20.77 -10.95 2.91
C ASP A 81 -19.46 -10.57 3.63
N LYS A 82 -18.42 -11.41 3.49
CA LYS A 82 -17.09 -11.15 4.04
C LYS A 82 -16.39 -9.95 3.39
N LEU A 83 -16.90 -9.51 2.24
CA LEU A 83 -16.43 -8.32 1.54
C LEU A 83 -17.34 -7.10 1.75
N MET A 84 -18.34 -7.16 2.63
CA MET A 84 -19.15 -5.96 2.95
C MET A 84 -18.31 -4.83 3.55
N GLU A 85 -18.73 -3.60 3.26
CA GLU A 85 -18.14 -2.40 3.84
C GLU A 85 -18.27 -2.37 5.36
N ILE A 86 -17.46 -1.50 5.98
CA ILE A 86 -17.53 -1.24 7.41
C ILE A 86 -18.95 -0.85 7.84
N ASP A 87 -19.36 -1.44 8.96
CA ASP A 87 -20.69 -1.26 9.53
C ASP A 87 -20.67 -0.06 10.48
N LEU A 88 -21.35 1.02 10.11
CA LEU A 88 -21.38 2.29 10.86
C LEU A 88 -22.83 2.73 11.12
N PRO A 89 -23.67 1.89 11.76
CA PRO A 89 -25.12 1.95 11.67
C PRO A 89 -25.74 3.25 12.17
N LEU A 90 -25.09 3.96 13.09
CA LEU A 90 -25.54 5.27 13.58
C LEU A 90 -25.26 6.42 12.61
N TRP A 91 -24.38 6.22 11.62
CA TRP A 91 -23.92 7.23 10.68
C TRP A 91 -24.34 6.95 9.22
N GLU A 92 -24.84 5.76 8.91
CA GLU A 92 -25.21 5.39 7.53
C GLU A 92 -26.27 6.33 6.95
N GLY A 93 -26.01 6.82 5.74
CA GLY A 93 -26.86 7.77 5.05
C GLY A 93 -26.68 9.23 5.47
N MET A 94 -26.02 9.54 6.59
CA MET A 94 -25.74 10.92 6.98
C MET A 94 -24.73 11.57 6.02
N LEU A 95 -24.85 12.89 5.81
CA LEU A 95 -23.72 13.64 5.27
C LEU A 95 -22.57 13.54 6.27
N ARG A 96 -21.34 13.47 5.77
CA ARG A 96 -20.15 13.43 6.64
C ARG A 96 -20.13 14.60 7.62
N GLN A 97 -20.53 15.79 7.15
CA GLN A 97 -20.57 16.99 7.99
C GLN A 97 -21.60 16.85 9.12
N ASP A 98 -22.81 16.36 8.82
CA ASP A 98 -23.84 16.11 9.84
C ASP A 98 -23.35 15.12 10.91
N ALA A 99 -22.61 14.08 10.52
CA ALA A 99 -22.04 13.12 11.47
C ALA A 99 -20.97 13.77 12.37
N ILE A 100 -20.16 14.69 11.83
CA ILE A 100 -19.19 15.47 12.61
C ILE A 100 -19.91 16.38 13.59
N ASP A 101 -20.96 17.08 13.14
CA ASP A 101 -21.66 18.07 13.94
C ASP A 101 -22.51 17.42 15.04
N GLN A 102 -23.15 16.29 14.75
CA GLN A 102 -23.99 15.55 15.71
C GLN A 102 -23.16 14.70 16.68
N PHE A 103 -22.03 14.15 16.23
CA PHE A 103 -21.22 13.21 17.02
C PHE A 103 -19.73 13.62 17.10
N PRO A 104 -19.38 14.86 17.50
CA PRO A 104 -18.01 15.38 17.36
C PRO A 104 -16.98 14.57 18.15
N LYS A 105 -17.28 14.16 19.39
CA LYS A 105 -16.39 13.33 20.21
C LYS A 105 -16.19 11.93 19.62
N ALA A 106 -17.28 11.31 19.16
CA ALA A 106 -17.24 9.99 18.57
C ALA A 106 -16.48 10.02 17.23
N TYR A 107 -16.68 11.07 16.42
CA TYR A 107 -15.95 11.30 15.19
C TYR A 107 -14.45 11.53 15.42
N GLN A 108 -14.08 12.28 16.47
CA GLN A 108 -12.69 12.45 16.87
C GLN A 108 -12.05 11.12 17.25
N GLN A 109 -12.73 10.30 18.05
CA GLN A 109 -12.24 8.96 18.42
C GLN A 109 -12.09 8.05 17.18
N TRP A 110 -13.05 8.08 16.24
CA TRP A 110 -12.94 7.37 14.96
C TRP A 110 -11.73 7.79 14.11
N GLN A 111 -11.29 9.04 14.21
CA GLN A 111 -10.10 9.52 13.50
C GLN A 111 -8.79 9.17 14.22
N GLN A 112 -8.75 9.30 15.55
CA GLN A 112 -7.52 9.23 16.34
C GLN A 112 -7.25 7.84 16.93
N HIS A 113 -8.30 7.12 17.31
CA HIS A 113 -8.24 5.79 17.93
C HIS A 113 -9.32 4.88 17.31
N PRO A 114 -9.23 4.62 15.99
CA PRO A 114 -10.23 3.82 15.27
C PRO A 114 -10.41 2.41 15.86
N ASP A 115 -9.35 1.83 16.44
CA ASP A 115 -9.34 0.54 17.14
C ASP A 115 -10.21 0.52 18.41
N LYS A 116 -10.34 1.66 19.09
CA LYS A 116 -11.14 1.81 20.32
C LYS A 116 -12.52 2.37 20.07
N PHE A 117 -12.81 2.82 18.86
CA PHE A 117 -14.08 3.43 18.52
C PHE A 117 -15.21 2.40 18.59
N SER A 118 -16.24 2.69 19.40
CA SER A 118 -17.46 1.91 19.49
C SER A 118 -18.72 2.74 19.23
N MET A 119 -19.76 2.07 18.78
CA MET A 119 -21.11 2.60 18.62
C MET A 119 -22.06 1.85 19.55
N LYS A 120 -22.85 2.57 20.33
CA LYS A 120 -23.93 1.99 21.14
C LYS A 120 -25.20 1.92 20.29
N ILE A 121 -25.52 0.73 19.82
CA ILE A 121 -26.63 0.50 18.90
C ILE A 121 -27.87 0.13 19.72
N PRO A 122 -28.98 0.87 19.60
CA PRO A 122 -30.24 0.47 20.23
C PRO A 122 -30.72 -0.89 19.71
N SER A 123 -31.11 -1.78 20.63
CA SER A 123 -31.69 -3.09 20.34
C SER A 123 -32.93 -3.34 21.21
N PRO A 124 -33.79 -4.33 20.87
CA PRO A 124 -34.94 -4.67 21.70
C PRO A 124 -34.57 -5.08 23.15
N GLU A 125 -33.35 -5.55 23.37
CA GLU A 125 -32.84 -6.05 24.65
C GLU A 125 -31.97 -5.00 25.39
N GLY A 126 -31.84 -3.79 24.85
CA GLY A 126 -31.05 -2.70 25.44
C GLY A 126 -30.15 -2.00 24.42
N GLU A 127 -28.86 -1.90 24.72
CA GLU A 127 -27.84 -1.34 23.82
C GLU A 127 -26.77 -2.40 23.55
N ILE A 128 -26.40 -2.56 22.28
CA ILE A 128 -25.27 -3.40 21.86
C ILE A 128 -24.08 -2.48 21.60
N GLU A 129 -22.95 -2.75 22.26
CA GLU A 129 -21.70 -2.09 21.94
C GLU A 129 -21.05 -2.77 20.74
N HIS A 130 -20.88 -2.02 19.65
CA HIS A 130 -20.29 -2.49 18.40
C HIS A 130 -18.97 -1.77 18.13
N PHE A 131 -17.94 -2.50 17.73
CA PHE A 131 -16.61 -1.98 17.39
C PHE A 131 -16.35 -2.11 15.89
N PRO A 132 -16.67 -1.10 15.06
CA PRO A 132 -16.66 -1.23 13.60
C PRO A 132 -15.34 -1.70 13.01
N VAL A 133 -14.22 -1.17 13.53
CA VAL A 133 -12.88 -1.46 12.99
C VAL A 133 -12.43 -2.87 13.39
N LEU A 134 -12.64 -3.28 14.64
CA LEU A 134 -12.31 -4.63 15.07
C LEU A 134 -13.16 -5.68 14.32
N ALA A 135 -14.45 -5.39 14.11
CA ALA A 135 -15.36 -6.25 13.36
C ALA A 135 -14.91 -6.43 11.90
N ILE A 136 -14.53 -5.35 11.19
CA ILE A 136 -14.10 -5.48 9.79
C ILE A 136 -12.74 -6.16 9.65
N PHE A 137 -11.82 -5.99 10.61
CA PHE A 137 -10.56 -6.74 10.65
C PHE A 137 -10.80 -8.24 10.87
N ALA A 138 -11.74 -8.60 11.75
CA ALA A 138 -12.15 -9.99 11.91
C ALA A 138 -12.75 -10.55 10.60
N ASN A 139 -13.56 -9.76 9.91
CA ASN A 139 -14.15 -10.14 8.62
C ASN A 139 -13.09 -10.38 7.54
N ALA A 140 -12.11 -9.48 7.42
CA ALA A 140 -10.98 -9.62 6.50
C ALA A 140 -10.16 -10.89 6.78
N ARG A 141 -9.86 -11.19 8.05
CA ARG A 141 -9.19 -12.45 8.44
C ARG A 141 -10.02 -13.69 8.06
N ASN A 142 -11.33 -13.63 8.26
CA ASN A 142 -12.22 -14.72 7.86
C ASN A 142 -12.29 -14.89 6.34
N PHE A 143 -12.22 -13.79 5.58
CA PHE A 143 -12.13 -13.85 4.12
C PHE A 143 -10.84 -14.54 3.68
N TRP A 144 -9.68 -14.18 4.26
CA TRP A 144 -8.41 -14.84 3.93
C TRP A 144 -8.43 -16.34 4.24
N LYS A 145 -8.96 -16.74 5.40
CA LYS A 145 -9.10 -18.15 5.77
C LYS A 145 -9.92 -18.94 4.75
N GLU A 146 -11.06 -18.40 4.31
CA GLU A 146 -11.91 -19.03 3.31
C GLU A 146 -11.27 -19.02 1.91
N LEU A 147 -10.61 -17.93 1.54
CA LEU A 147 -9.97 -17.81 0.25
C LEU A 147 -8.86 -18.85 0.11
N PHE A 148 -7.99 -18.97 1.12
CA PHE A 148 -6.86 -19.89 1.09
C PHE A 148 -7.24 -21.36 1.35
N SER A 149 -8.46 -21.64 1.84
CA SER A 149 -9.00 -23.01 1.83
C SER A 149 -9.42 -23.47 0.43
N ARG A 150 -9.56 -22.55 -0.53
CA ARG A 150 -9.96 -22.84 -1.92
C ARG A 150 -8.83 -22.58 -2.93
N HIS A 151 -7.98 -21.60 -2.66
CA HIS A 151 -6.98 -21.09 -3.59
C HIS A 151 -5.60 -20.97 -2.94
N THR A 152 -4.70 -21.90 -3.26
CA THR A 152 -3.28 -21.86 -2.86
C THR A 152 -2.35 -21.41 -3.99
N SER A 153 -2.91 -21.17 -5.18
CA SER A 153 -2.25 -20.56 -6.33
C SER A 153 -3.26 -19.82 -7.21
N GLY A 154 -2.77 -19.06 -8.19
CA GLY A 154 -3.61 -18.39 -9.18
C GLY A 154 -3.76 -16.89 -8.94
N THR A 155 -4.42 -16.22 -9.89
CA THR A 155 -4.73 -14.78 -9.84
C THR A 155 -6.22 -14.57 -9.57
N ILE A 156 -6.53 -13.82 -8.52
CA ILE A 156 -7.89 -13.66 -7.99
C ILE A 156 -8.28 -12.18 -8.00
N LEU A 157 -9.41 -11.87 -8.63
CA LEU A 157 -10.01 -10.55 -8.58
C LEU A 157 -10.86 -10.42 -7.31
N VAL A 158 -10.68 -9.34 -6.55
CA VAL A 158 -11.51 -9.04 -5.38
C VAL A 158 -12.03 -7.61 -5.51
N VAL A 159 -13.35 -7.44 -5.56
CA VAL A 159 -14.00 -6.12 -5.65
C VAL A 159 -14.73 -5.80 -4.35
N GLY A 160 -14.25 -4.78 -3.66
CA GLY A 160 -14.73 -4.40 -2.34
C GLY A 160 -14.94 -2.89 -2.19
N HIS A 161 -14.73 -2.43 -0.97
CA HIS A 161 -14.99 -1.05 -0.54
C HIS A 161 -13.79 -0.45 0.16
N ASN A 162 -13.86 0.83 0.48
CA ASN A 162 -12.74 1.54 1.11
C ASN A 162 -12.33 0.85 2.42
N GLY A 163 -13.28 0.59 3.32
CA GLY A 163 -12.97 0.03 4.62
C GLY A 163 -12.50 -1.42 4.57
N ILE A 164 -13.21 -2.28 3.84
CA ILE A 164 -12.81 -3.70 3.76
C ILE A 164 -11.49 -3.88 3.03
N ASN A 165 -11.20 -3.09 1.98
CA ASN A 165 -9.93 -3.17 1.29
C ASN A 165 -8.77 -2.78 2.19
N ARG A 166 -8.94 -1.72 3.01
CA ARG A 166 -7.94 -1.36 4.04
C ARG A 166 -7.72 -2.49 5.03
N ALA A 167 -8.80 -3.13 5.51
CA ALA A 167 -8.71 -4.23 6.44
C ALA A 167 -8.04 -5.47 5.82
N LEU A 168 -8.28 -5.76 4.54
CA LEU A 168 -7.63 -6.84 3.79
C LEU A 168 -6.12 -6.58 3.66
N ILE A 169 -5.73 -5.38 3.23
CA ILE A 169 -4.31 -4.98 3.11
C ILE A 169 -3.63 -5.02 4.48
N ALA A 170 -4.28 -4.44 5.50
CA ALA A 170 -3.72 -4.36 6.85
C ALA A 170 -3.53 -5.75 7.48
N THR A 171 -4.54 -6.62 7.41
CA THR A 171 -4.44 -7.97 7.97
C THR A 171 -3.49 -8.87 7.20
N ALA A 172 -3.30 -8.65 5.89
CA ALA A 172 -2.28 -9.35 5.12
C ALA A 172 -0.85 -8.89 5.46
N SER A 173 -0.67 -7.63 5.86
CA SER A 173 0.65 -7.03 6.13
C SER A 173 0.93 -6.85 7.63
N GLU A 174 0.15 -7.52 8.49
CA GLU A 174 0.25 -7.45 9.96
C GLU A 174 0.12 -6.04 10.57
N ILE A 175 -0.47 -5.11 9.83
CA ILE A 175 -0.75 -3.75 10.31
C ILE A 175 -1.91 -3.79 11.29
N THR A 176 -1.75 -3.13 12.44
CA THR A 176 -2.72 -3.17 13.53
C THR A 176 -3.94 -2.25 13.28
N PRO A 177 -5.10 -2.52 13.92
CA PRO A 177 -6.35 -1.78 13.68
C PRO A 177 -6.31 -0.27 13.95
N ASP A 178 -5.41 0.22 14.80
CA ASP A 178 -5.21 1.64 15.08
C ASP A 178 -4.72 2.42 13.85
N TYR A 179 -4.06 1.75 12.90
CA TYR A 179 -3.65 2.29 11.61
C TYR A 179 -4.72 2.17 10.51
N TYR A 180 -5.97 1.83 10.84
CA TYR A 180 -7.06 1.71 9.85
C TYR A 180 -7.26 2.98 9.01
N GLN A 181 -6.97 4.15 9.58
CA GLN A 181 -7.04 5.41 8.85
C GLN A 181 -5.79 5.67 7.99
N SER A 182 -4.72 4.89 8.04
CA SER A 182 -3.45 5.27 7.40
C SER A 182 -3.36 4.89 5.91
N ILE A 183 -4.25 4.02 5.42
CA ILE A 183 -4.26 3.56 4.02
C ILE A 183 -5.39 4.23 3.24
N GLN A 184 -5.08 4.86 2.12
CA GLN A 184 -6.09 5.42 1.20
C GLN A 184 -6.46 4.39 0.12
N GLN A 185 -7.74 4.36 -0.25
CA GLN A 185 -8.27 3.59 -1.37
C GLN A 185 -9.17 4.51 -2.17
N SER A 186 -8.81 4.86 -3.40
CA SER A 186 -9.60 5.66 -4.33
C SER A 186 -10.65 4.80 -5.02
N ASN A 187 -11.77 5.38 -5.45
CA ASN A 187 -12.74 4.65 -6.27
C ASN A 187 -12.05 4.11 -7.54
N CYS A 188 -12.33 2.86 -7.92
CA CYS A 188 -11.62 2.16 -9.00
C CYS A 188 -10.10 2.04 -8.80
N GLY A 189 -9.57 2.33 -7.62
CA GLY A 189 -8.16 2.12 -7.29
C GLY A 189 -7.84 0.63 -7.24
N ILE A 190 -6.66 0.27 -7.76
CA ILE A 190 -6.18 -1.11 -7.82
C ILE A 190 -5.04 -1.29 -6.82
N SER A 191 -5.09 -2.34 -6.01
CA SER A 191 -3.99 -2.79 -5.17
C SER A 191 -3.69 -4.25 -5.49
N VAL A 192 -2.43 -4.67 -5.37
CA VAL A 192 -1.99 -6.02 -5.69
C VAL A 192 -1.24 -6.59 -4.50
N ILE A 193 -1.69 -7.74 -4.02
CA ILE A 193 -1.09 -8.46 -2.89
C ILE A 193 -0.73 -9.87 -3.35
N ASN A 194 0.49 -10.27 -3.12
CA ASN A 194 1.05 -11.55 -3.49
C ASN A 194 1.27 -12.40 -2.24
N PHE A 195 0.87 -13.66 -2.29
CA PHE A 195 1.03 -14.64 -1.22
C PHE A 195 1.87 -15.82 -1.69
N GLY A 196 2.97 -16.08 -0.98
CA GLY A 196 3.78 -17.29 -1.08
C GLY A 196 3.44 -18.23 0.07
N PHE A 197 3.26 -19.52 -0.23
CA PHE A 197 3.04 -20.55 0.76
C PHE A 197 4.28 -21.45 0.78
N THR A 198 4.90 -21.61 1.95
CA THR A 198 5.99 -22.59 2.14
C THR A 198 5.43 -23.88 2.74
N ASP A 199 5.87 -25.01 2.20
CA ASP A 199 5.55 -26.35 2.73
C ASP A 199 6.39 -26.64 3.98
N ASP A 200 6.15 -25.92 5.08
CA ASP A 200 6.72 -26.34 6.35
C ASP A 200 5.82 -27.41 6.99
N GLN A 201 6.39 -28.57 7.31
CA GLN A 201 5.70 -29.86 7.52
C GLN A 201 4.88 -29.98 8.83
N THR A 202 4.42 -28.87 9.39
CA THR A 202 3.46 -28.90 10.50
C THR A 202 2.25 -28.04 10.15
N GLU A 203 1.06 -28.65 10.07
CA GLU A 203 -0.21 -27.99 9.73
C GLU A 203 -0.51 -26.75 10.61
N SER A 204 0.17 -26.62 11.76
CA SER A 204 -0.01 -25.53 12.71
C SER A 204 0.74 -24.24 12.39
N ASN A 205 1.75 -24.22 11.50
CA ASN A 205 2.60 -23.03 11.26
C ASN A 205 3.00 -22.84 9.78
N LYS A 206 2.05 -22.89 8.83
CA LYS A 206 2.32 -22.44 7.45
C LYS A 206 2.73 -20.96 7.46
N LYS A 207 4.01 -20.66 7.27
CA LYS A 207 4.48 -19.29 7.06
C LYS A 207 3.96 -18.82 5.70
N ILE A 208 3.15 -17.78 5.71
CA ILE A 208 2.64 -17.14 4.49
C ILE A 208 3.53 -15.93 4.24
N ALA A 209 4.34 -15.98 3.18
CA ALA A 209 5.09 -14.81 2.73
C ALA A 209 4.13 -13.85 2.02
N VAL A 210 4.09 -12.59 2.44
CA VAL A 210 3.22 -11.58 1.85
C VAL A 210 4.05 -10.50 1.18
N GLN A 211 3.67 -10.11 -0.04
CA GLN A 211 4.23 -8.97 -0.73
C GLN A 211 3.11 -8.04 -1.19
N LEU A 212 3.14 -6.80 -0.70
CA LEU A 212 2.33 -5.72 -1.24
C LEU A 212 3.01 -5.18 -2.51
N GLU A 213 2.65 -5.73 -3.66
CA GLU A 213 3.25 -5.38 -4.96
C GLU A 213 2.82 -3.97 -5.40
N SER A 214 1.59 -3.57 -5.12
CA SER A 214 1.06 -2.27 -5.51
C SER A 214 -0.06 -1.82 -4.58
N LEU A 215 -0.15 -0.51 -4.32
CA LEU A 215 -1.15 0.05 -3.43
C LEU A 215 -1.82 1.27 -4.07
N ASN A 216 -3.15 1.20 -4.23
CA ASN A 216 -3.99 2.30 -4.68
C ASN A 216 -3.54 2.97 -5.99
N LEU A 217 -3.20 2.17 -7.00
CA LEU A 217 -2.94 2.63 -8.36
C LEU A 217 -4.20 3.31 -8.89
N THR A 218 -4.04 4.51 -9.47
CA THR A 218 -5.14 5.36 -9.95
C THR A 218 -4.89 5.99 -11.32
N ALA A 219 -3.66 5.87 -11.84
CA ALA A 219 -3.25 6.52 -13.10
C ALA A 219 -4.17 6.17 -14.28
N HIS A 220 -4.75 4.96 -14.29
CA HIS A 220 -5.71 4.51 -15.30
C HIS A 220 -7.04 5.28 -15.33
N THR A 221 -7.40 5.90 -14.21
CA THR A 221 -8.58 6.75 -14.10
C THR A 221 -8.27 8.22 -14.42
N GLY A 222 -7.02 8.53 -14.81
CA GLY A 222 -6.53 9.89 -15.06
C GLY A 222 -6.15 10.66 -13.80
N GLU A 223 -6.35 10.10 -12.60
CA GLU A 223 -5.81 10.66 -11.36
C GLU A 223 -4.36 10.22 -11.19
N LYS A 224 -3.39 11.14 -11.36
CA LYS A 224 -1.96 10.84 -11.13
C LYS A 224 -1.73 10.44 -9.67
N PHE A 225 -2.30 11.22 -8.76
CA PHE A 225 -2.19 10.98 -7.33
C PHE A 225 -3.52 11.21 -6.64
N PRO A 226 -3.90 10.35 -5.67
CA PRO A 226 -5.03 10.63 -4.80
C PRO A 226 -4.85 11.98 -4.09
N LYS A 227 -5.93 12.75 -3.96
CA LYS A 227 -5.91 13.95 -3.12
C LYS A 227 -5.67 13.58 -1.65
N PRO A 228 -4.90 14.39 -0.89
CA PRO A 228 -4.85 14.29 0.56
C PRO A 228 -6.26 14.38 1.15
N ARG A 229 -6.47 13.76 2.32
CA ARG A 229 -7.77 13.82 2.98
C ARG A 229 -8.08 15.22 3.48
N ASP A 230 -9.36 15.59 3.45
CA ASP A 230 -9.85 16.84 4.01
C ASP A 230 -9.40 16.97 5.48
N GLY A 231 -8.75 18.09 5.82
CA GLY A 231 -8.23 18.36 7.16
C GLY A 231 -6.87 17.72 7.48
N HIS A 232 -6.20 17.07 6.52
CA HIS A 232 -4.83 16.62 6.72
C HIS A 232 -3.87 17.80 6.94
N SER A 233 -3.02 17.68 7.95
CA SER A 233 -1.96 18.62 8.28
C SER A 233 -0.60 17.96 8.12
N GLY A 234 0.36 18.67 7.51
CA GLY A 234 1.72 18.20 7.32
C GLY A 234 2.12 18.15 5.84
N PRO A 235 3.40 17.82 5.56
CA PRO A 235 3.89 17.70 4.21
C PRO A 235 3.44 16.38 3.54
N ARG A 236 3.34 16.40 2.22
CA ARG A 236 3.11 15.23 1.38
C ARG A 236 4.44 14.79 0.76
N LEU A 237 4.95 13.63 1.19
CA LEU A 237 6.20 13.09 0.69
C LEU A 237 5.93 12.04 -0.40
N LEU A 238 6.56 12.22 -1.56
CA LEU A 238 6.60 11.26 -2.65
C LEU A 238 7.93 10.49 -2.56
N LEU A 239 7.88 9.28 -2.00
CA LEU A 239 9.05 8.42 -1.92
C LEU A 239 9.38 7.85 -3.31
N VAL A 240 10.62 8.01 -3.75
CA VAL A 240 11.11 7.52 -5.03
C VAL A 240 12.31 6.62 -4.76
N ARG A 241 12.30 5.40 -5.30
CA ARG A 241 13.51 4.56 -5.33
C ARG A 241 14.33 4.97 -6.56
N HIS A 242 15.66 5.04 -6.42
CA HIS A 242 16.53 5.33 -7.55
C HIS A 242 16.36 4.32 -8.71
N GLY A 243 16.72 4.75 -9.92
CA GLY A 243 16.68 3.90 -11.12
C GLY A 243 17.66 2.72 -11.09
N GLU A 244 17.50 1.81 -12.06
CA GLU A 244 18.34 0.63 -12.26
C GLU A 244 19.84 0.96 -12.46
N THR A 245 20.70 0.04 -12.02
CA THR A 245 22.16 0.05 -12.20
C THR A 245 22.59 -1.30 -12.76
N ASP A 246 23.82 -1.43 -13.26
CA ASP A 246 24.28 -2.74 -13.75
C ASP A 246 24.37 -3.79 -12.64
N TRP A 247 24.59 -3.38 -11.40
CA TRP A 247 24.71 -4.30 -10.27
C TRP A 247 23.36 -4.82 -9.76
N ASN A 248 22.33 -3.96 -9.62
CA ASN A 248 21.01 -4.49 -9.26
C ASN A 248 20.43 -5.37 -10.36
N LYS A 249 20.63 -5.02 -11.64
CA LYS A 249 20.23 -5.86 -12.78
C LYS A 249 20.92 -7.22 -12.76
N ALA A 250 22.19 -7.26 -12.39
CA ALA A 250 22.96 -8.50 -12.26
C ALA A 250 22.64 -9.29 -10.97
N GLY A 251 21.90 -8.72 -10.01
CA GLY A 251 21.65 -9.35 -8.70
C GLY A 251 22.86 -9.31 -7.74
N LYS A 252 23.75 -8.32 -7.90
CA LYS A 252 24.84 -8.06 -6.95
C LYS A 252 24.38 -7.20 -5.79
N PHE A 253 24.89 -7.50 -4.60
CA PHE A 253 24.68 -6.67 -3.42
C PHE A 253 25.47 -5.36 -3.60
N GLN A 254 24.78 -4.23 -3.72
CA GLN A 254 25.44 -2.93 -3.95
C GLN A 254 25.86 -2.26 -2.65
N GLY A 255 24.94 -2.19 -1.69
CA GLY A 255 25.11 -1.47 -0.45
C GLY A 255 25.58 -0.04 -0.68
N GLN A 256 26.68 0.34 -0.03
CA GLN A 256 27.23 1.68 -0.08
C GLN A 256 28.31 1.91 -1.14
N ILE A 257 28.70 0.91 -1.93
CA ILE A 257 29.46 1.13 -3.15
C ILE A 257 28.61 1.95 -4.16
N ASP A 258 29.15 3.07 -4.59
CA ASP A 258 28.51 3.99 -5.53
C ASP A 258 28.62 3.48 -6.97
N VAL A 259 27.60 2.73 -7.40
CA VAL A 259 27.38 2.35 -8.80
C VAL A 259 26.41 3.35 -9.44
N PRO A 260 26.76 3.96 -10.59
CA PRO A 260 25.88 4.92 -11.27
C PRO A 260 24.66 4.23 -11.89
N LEU A 261 23.67 5.02 -12.32
CA LEU A 261 22.55 4.49 -13.11
C LEU A 261 23.07 3.87 -14.42
N ASN A 262 22.39 2.84 -14.88
CA ASN A 262 22.55 2.37 -16.26
C ASN A 262 21.54 3.11 -17.18
N ASP A 263 21.55 2.81 -18.47
CA ASP A 263 20.68 3.52 -19.43
C ASP A 263 19.19 3.27 -19.16
N ASN A 264 18.84 2.08 -18.69
CA ASN A 264 17.47 1.76 -18.28
C ASN A 264 17.07 2.54 -17.02
N GLY A 265 17.96 2.68 -16.03
CA GLY A 265 17.73 3.49 -14.84
C GLY A 265 17.54 4.97 -15.15
N ARG A 266 18.31 5.50 -16.12
CA ARG A 266 18.07 6.87 -16.62
C ARG A 266 16.72 7.00 -17.30
N GLU A 267 16.29 5.98 -18.02
CA GLU A 267 14.97 5.98 -18.66
C GLU A 267 13.83 5.90 -17.65
N GLN A 268 13.96 5.05 -16.62
CA GLN A 268 13.02 5.03 -15.48
C GLN A 268 12.93 6.41 -14.81
N ALA A 269 14.07 7.08 -14.61
CA ALA A 269 14.09 8.44 -14.06
C ALA A 269 13.39 9.46 -14.98
N ARG A 270 13.54 9.35 -16.32
CA ARG A 270 12.81 10.19 -17.28
C ARG A 270 11.30 9.92 -17.26
N GLN A 271 10.87 8.67 -17.13
CA GLN A 271 9.46 8.34 -16.99
C GLN A 271 8.86 8.91 -15.69
N ALA A 272 9.61 8.85 -14.59
CA ALA A 272 9.24 9.52 -13.35
C ALA A 272 9.16 11.05 -13.51
N ALA A 273 10.14 11.66 -14.21
CA ALA A 273 10.14 13.09 -14.53
C ALA A 273 8.90 13.49 -15.33
N GLU A 274 8.56 12.72 -16.37
CA GLU A 274 7.39 12.97 -17.22
C GLU A 274 6.08 12.83 -16.45
N PHE A 275 5.99 11.82 -15.57
CA PHE A 275 4.83 11.65 -14.69
C PHE A 275 4.63 12.85 -13.74
N LEU A 276 5.74 13.35 -13.18
CA LEU A 276 5.75 14.42 -12.17
C LEU A 276 5.75 15.84 -12.73
N LYS A 277 5.99 16.06 -14.03
CA LYS A 277 6.22 17.40 -14.61
C LYS A 277 5.15 18.45 -14.28
N ASP A 278 3.87 18.05 -14.18
CA ASP A 278 2.74 18.95 -13.90
C ASP A 278 2.37 19.00 -12.40
N VAL A 279 3.11 18.28 -11.56
CA VAL A 279 2.91 18.21 -10.11
C VAL A 279 3.75 19.30 -9.47
N LYS A 280 3.11 20.23 -8.76
CA LYS A 280 3.84 21.24 -8.00
C LYS A 280 4.66 20.55 -6.89
N LEU A 281 5.97 20.70 -6.95
CA LEU A 281 6.90 20.28 -5.90
C LEU A 281 7.39 21.52 -5.14
N ASP A 282 7.25 21.50 -3.83
CA ASP A 282 7.66 22.55 -2.90
C ASP A 282 9.03 22.25 -2.25
N PHE A 283 9.49 20.99 -2.28
CA PHE A 283 10.83 20.56 -1.82
C PHE A 283 11.32 19.29 -2.54
N ALA A 284 12.63 19.08 -2.55
CA ALA A 284 13.26 17.88 -3.10
C ALA A 284 14.47 17.45 -2.26
N ILE A 285 14.47 16.20 -1.83
CA ILE A 285 15.49 15.61 -0.97
C ILE A 285 15.97 14.31 -1.61
N SER A 286 17.25 14.02 -1.52
CA SER A 286 17.83 12.75 -1.98
C SER A 286 18.85 12.22 -0.99
N SER A 287 18.98 10.89 -0.96
CA SER A 287 20.23 10.25 -0.53
C SER A 287 21.43 10.88 -1.26
N SER A 288 22.54 11.04 -0.55
CA SER A 288 23.78 11.62 -1.08
C SER A 288 24.51 10.72 -2.08
N MET A 289 24.13 9.44 -2.19
CA MET A 289 24.70 8.49 -3.15
C MET A 289 24.47 8.95 -4.60
N LEU A 290 25.30 8.49 -5.54
CA LEU A 290 25.23 8.95 -6.93
C LEU A 290 23.91 8.59 -7.61
N ARG A 291 23.42 7.35 -7.41
CA ARG A 291 22.23 6.82 -8.11
C ARG A 291 20.91 7.51 -7.73
N PRO A 292 20.57 7.80 -6.45
CA PRO A 292 19.35 8.52 -6.12
C PRO A 292 19.49 10.00 -6.48
N LYS A 293 20.69 10.58 -6.32
CA LYS A 293 20.99 11.94 -6.75
C LYS A 293 20.75 12.14 -8.25
N GLU A 294 21.33 11.29 -9.10
CA GLU A 294 21.14 11.35 -10.57
C GLU A 294 19.65 11.18 -10.93
N THR A 295 18.94 10.28 -10.23
CA THR A 295 17.48 10.10 -10.40
C THR A 295 16.72 11.38 -10.06
N ALA A 296 17.02 12.01 -8.93
CA ALA A 296 16.39 13.26 -8.49
C ALA A 296 16.69 14.41 -9.46
N GLU A 297 17.94 14.58 -9.89
CA GLU A 297 18.35 15.60 -10.86
C GLU A 297 17.61 15.47 -12.19
N ILE A 298 17.38 14.24 -12.67
CA ILE A 298 16.59 14.00 -13.89
C ILE A 298 15.13 14.42 -13.69
N ILE A 299 14.52 14.09 -12.56
CA ILE A 299 13.14 14.50 -12.21
C ILE A 299 13.03 16.02 -12.16
N LEU A 300 13.99 16.69 -11.52
CA LEU A 300 13.97 18.14 -11.31
C LEU A 300 14.19 18.99 -12.57
N LYS A 301 14.50 18.39 -13.73
CA LYS A 301 14.59 19.13 -15.01
C LYS A 301 13.33 19.91 -15.37
N TYR A 302 12.16 19.45 -14.91
CA TYR A 302 10.88 20.16 -15.09
C TYR A 302 10.51 21.09 -13.92
N HIS A 303 11.36 21.18 -12.89
CA HIS A 303 11.13 21.91 -11.64
C HIS A 303 12.29 22.86 -11.32
N GLY A 304 12.76 23.62 -12.32
CA GLY A 304 14.08 24.27 -12.35
C GLY A 304 14.44 25.24 -11.21
N ASP A 305 13.48 25.72 -10.43
CA ASP A 305 13.74 26.60 -9.27
C ASP A 305 14.03 25.82 -7.97
N LEU A 306 13.81 24.50 -7.98
CA LEU A 306 13.88 23.68 -6.77
C LEU A 306 15.29 23.18 -6.51
N GLN A 307 15.85 23.53 -5.34
CA GLN A 307 17.15 23.03 -4.90
C GLN A 307 17.04 21.59 -4.42
N LEU A 308 17.96 20.74 -4.86
CA LEU A 308 18.08 19.38 -4.37
C LEU A 308 18.91 19.35 -3.08
N GLU A 309 18.28 18.94 -2.00
CA GLU A 309 18.93 18.75 -0.72
C GLU A 309 19.44 17.30 -0.59
N LEU A 310 20.69 17.12 -0.15
CA LEU A 310 21.29 15.80 0.08
C LEU A 310 21.32 15.44 1.56
N ARG A 311 21.08 14.17 1.88
CA ARG A 311 21.11 13.60 3.23
C ARG A 311 21.87 12.27 3.25
N ASP A 312 22.89 12.17 4.10
CA ASP A 312 23.70 10.95 4.26
C ASP A 312 22.95 9.87 5.04
N GLU A 313 22.03 10.28 5.91
CA GLU A 313 21.19 9.40 6.71
C GLU A 313 20.24 8.56 5.83
N LEU A 314 20.02 8.97 4.58
CA LEU A 314 19.20 8.27 3.58
C LEU A 314 20.02 7.34 2.67
N ARG A 315 21.34 7.16 2.90
CA ARG A 315 22.17 6.21 2.13
C ARG A 315 21.65 4.78 2.24
N GLU A 316 21.91 3.94 1.24
CA GLU A 316 21.53 2.52 1.27
C GLU A 316 22.12 1.81 2.50
N ILE A 317 21.50 0.70 2.91
CA ILE A 317 22.09 -0.22 3.88
C ILE A 317 23.52 -0.59 3.48
N SER A 318 24.47 -0.50 4.40
CA SER A 318 25.81 -1.05 4.18
C SER A 318 25.72 -2.57 4.22
N HIS A 319 26.02 -3.24 3.11
CA HIS A 319 26.11 -4.70 3.13
C HIS A 319 27.52 -5.18 3.53
N GLY A 320 28.45 -4.26 3.82
CA GLY A 320 29.80 -4.57 4.28
C GLY A 320 30.53 -5.51 3.32
N LEU A 321 31.05 -6.63 3.82
CA LEU A 321 31.79 -7.62 3.03
C LEU A 321 30.94 -8.37 1.99
N TRP A 322 29.63 -8.14 1.93
CA TRP A 322 28.76 -8.68 0.87
C TRP A 322 28.75 -7.81 -0.38
N GLU A 323 29.20 -6.56 -0.31
CA GLU A 323 29.13 -5.63 -1.44
C GLU A 323 29.98 -6.11 -2.63
N GLY A 324 29.41 -6.02 -3.83
CA GLY A 324 30.01 -6.47 -5.08
C GLY A 324 29.87 -7.96 -5.39
N LYS A 325 29.35 -8.75 -4.44
CA LYS A 325 29.17 -10.21 -4.55
C LYS A 325 27.77 -10.59 -5.02
N PHE A 326 27.70 -11.72 -5.71
CA PHE A 326 26.47 -12.45 -5.95
C PHE A 326 26.05 -13.27 -4.73
N GLU A 327 24.77 -13.64 -4.67
CA GLU A 327 24.24 -14.52 -3.63
C GLU A 327 25.05 -15.81 -3.43
N SER A 328 25.48 -16.46 -4.53
CA SER A 328 26.27 -17.69 -4.47
C SER A 328 27.64 -17.48 -3.82
N GLU A 329 28.26 -16.32 -4.00
CA GLU A 329 29.55 -15.98 -3.41
C GLU A 329 29.41 -15.63 -1.92
N ILE A 330 28.30 -14.97 -1.56
CA ILE A 330 27.93 -14.70 -0.17
C ILE A 330 27.70 -16.01 0.57
N GLU A 331 26.88 -16.91 0.02
CA GLU A 331 26.59 -18.21 0.63
C GLU A 331 27.85 -19.07 0.77
N GLN A 332 28.77 -19.04 -0.20
CA GLN A 332 30.05 -19.72 -0.10
C GLN A 332 30.94 -19.16 1.04
N SER A 333 30.92 -17.84 1.23
CA SER A 333 31.76 -17.16 2.23
C SER A 333 31.15 -17.13 3.64
N TYR A 334 29.82 -17.12 3.71
CA TYR A 334 29.00 -16.99 4.93
C TYR A 334 27.80 -17.95 4.89
N PRO A 335 28.02 -19.28 4.96
CA PRO A 335 26.95 -20.26 4.79
C PRO A 335 25.78 -20.07 5.76
N GLY A 336 24.55 -20.08 5.24
CA GLY A 336 23.30 -19.93 5.99
C GLY A 336 22.92 -18.49 6.35
N LEU A 337 23.86 -17.54 6.36
CA LEU A 337 23.57 -16.15 6.77
C LEU A 337 22.70 -15.42 5.73
N LEU A 338 22.84 -15.76 4.45
CA LEU A 338 21.98 -15.22 3.39
C LEU A 338 20.55 -15.75 3.49
N ASP A 339 20.38 -17.02 3.86
CA ASP A 339 19.05 -17.60 4.11
C ASP A 339 18.40 -16.93 5.33
N GLU A 340 19.14 -16.76 6.43
CA GLU A 340 18.65 -16.03 7.60
C GLU A 340 18.28 -14.58 7.23
N TRP A 341 19.04 -13.90 6.37
CA TRP A 341 18.69 -12.57 5.87
C TRP A 341 17.37 -12.56 5.09
N LYS A 342 17.04 -13.64 4.38
CA LYS A 342 15.78 -13.74 3.63
C LYS A 342 14.60 -14.13 4.51
N THR A 343 14.82 -14.89 5.58
CA THR A 343 13.73 -15.48 6.38
C THR A 343 13.51 -14.82 7.75
N SER A 344 14.57 -14.25 8.33
CA SER A 344 14.61 -13.59 9.63
C SER A 344 15.62 -12.43 9.61
N PRO A 345 15.44 -11.43 8.71
CA PRO A 345 16.41 -10.36 8.51
C PRO A 345 16.71 -9.56 9.79
N GLU A 346 15.80 -9.53 10.75
CA GLU A 346 15.96 -8.85 12.04
C GLU A 346 17.08 -9.45 12.90
N LYS A 347 17.50 -10.69 12.63
CA LYS A 347 18.57 -11.38 13.37
C LYS A 347 19.95 -11.20 12.77
N VAL A 348 20.02 -10.68 11.55
CA VAL A 348 21.26 -10.67 10.77
C VAL A 348 22.03 -9.38 10.99
N GLN A 349 23.29 -9.55 11.40
CA GLN A 349 24.33 -8.54 11.29
C GLN A 349 25.21 -8.87 10.10
N MET A 350 25.18 -8.05 9.04
CA MET A 350 26.07 -8.27 7.91
C MET A 350 27.54 -8.02 8.31
N PRO A 351 28.50 -8.86 7.88
CA PRO A 351 29.91 -8.71 8.25
C PRO A 351 30.47 -7.38 7.78
N GLU A 352 30.98 -6.57 8.71
CA GLU A 352 31.44 -5.18 8.48
C GLU A 352 30.37 -4.26 7.85
N GLY A 353 29.10 -4.66 7.92
CA GLY A 353 27.95 -3.94 7.38
C GLY A 353 27.01 -3.44 8.47
N GLU A 354 25.82 -3.03 8.04
CA GLU A 354 24.71 -2.66 8.90
C GLU A 354 23.77 -3.86 9.15
N ASN A 355 22.98 -3.80 10.21
CA ASN A 355 21.75 -4.56 10.37
C ASN A 355 20.53 -3.66 10.10
N LEU A 356 19.32 -4.23 10.05
CA LEU A 356 18.10 -3.44 9.78
C LEU A 356 17.78 -2.42 10.86
N GLU A 357 18.12 -2.67 12.13
CA GLU A 357 17.89 -1.71 13.22
C GLU A 357 18.74 -0.45 13.04
N GLN A 358 20.03 -0.61 12.69
CA GLN A 358 20.94 0.50 12.44
C GLN A 358 20.46 1.40 11.30
N VAL A 359 20.03 0.82 10.18
CA VAL A 359 19.45 1.57 9.06
C VAL A 359 18.16 2.27 9.49
N SER A 360 17.30 1.58 10.23
CA SER A 360 16.04 2.13 10.71
C SER A 360 16.27 3.35 11.61
N ILE A 361 17.23 3.29 12.55
CA ILE A 361 17.54 4.39 13.46
C ILE A 361 17.88 5.67 12.68
N ARG A 362 18.82 5.60 11.73
CA ARG A 362 19.24 6.80 10.96
C ARG A 362 18.16 7.27 9.98
N ALA A 363 17.46 6.35 9.31
CA ALA A 363 16.40 6.71 8.38
C ALA A 363 15.22 7.41 9.09
N ILE A 364 14.83 6.90 10.27
CA ILE A 364 13.75 7.50 11.09
C ILE A 364 14.17 8.86 11.65
N ALA A 365 15.43 9.03 12.05
CA ALA A 365 15.94 10.33 12.48
C ALA A 365 15.81 11.36 11.36
N ALA A 366 16.29 11.03 10.15
CA ALA A 366 16.15 11.88 8.97
C ALA A 366 14.68 12.17 8.63
N TRP A 367 13.81 11.16 8.66
CA TRP A 367 12.39 11.33 8.40
C TRP A 367 11.73 12.35 9.34
N ARG A 368 12.03 12.28 10.63
CA ARG A 368 11.49 13.21 11.63
C ARG A 368 11.93 14.65 11.35
N GLU A 369 13.21 14.86 11.03
CA GLU A 369 13.74 16.17 10.67
C GLU A 369 13.11 16.71 9.38
N ILE A 370 12.98 15.87 8.36
CA ILE A 370 12.33 16.23 7.09
C ILE A 370 10.90 16.67 7.34
N VAL A 371 10.09 15.86 8.02
CA VAL A 371 8.67 16.17 8.29
C VAL A 371 8.50 17.48 9.09
N GLN A 372 9.47 17.83 9.93
CA GLN A 372 9.45 19.08 10.70
C GLN A 372 9.95 20.31 9.92
N SER A 373 10.81 20.11 8.90
CA SER A 373 11.47 21.20 8.18
C SER A 373 10.79 21.59 6.87
N VAL A 374 9.96 20.71 6.30
CA VAL A 374 9.32 20.93 4.99
C VAL A 374 7.81 21.13 5.09
N SER A 375 7.25 21.77 4.09
CA SER A 375 5.80 21.94 3.92
C SER A 375 5.41 21.74 2.45
N GLY A 376 4.13 21.48 2.18
CA GLY A 376 3.67 21.23 0.81
C GLY A 376 3.97 19.82 0.32
N THR A 377 4.11 19.63 -0.99
CA THR A 377 4.40 18.33 -1.62
C THR A 377 5.83 18.27 -2.11
N GLY A 378 6.55 17.18 -1.88
CA GLY A 378 7.94 17.06 -2.36
C GLY A 378 8.39 15.63 -2.56
N ILE A 379 9.51 15.46 -3.26
CA ILE A 379 10.11 14.14 -3.50
C ILE A 379 11.18 13.83 -2.46
N VAL A 380 11.26 12.56 -2.06
CA VAL A 380 12.41 12.00 -1.31
C VAL A 380 12.93 10.81 -2.09
N VAL A 381 14.11 10.96 -2.69
CA VAL A 381 14.71 9.92 -3.54
C VAL A 381 15.75 9.13 -2.75
N ALA A 382 15.50 7.83 -2.56
CA ALA A 382 16.31 6.97 -1.72
C ALA A 382 16.40 5.54 -2.30
N HIS A 383 16.48 4.55 -1.43
CA HIS A 383 16.84 3.17 -1.75
C HIS A 383 15.79 2.17 -1.26
N ASP A 384 15.97 0.89 -1.61
CA ASP A 384 15.02 -0.16 -1.26
C ASP A 384 14.91 -0.37 0.25
N ALA A 385 16.04 -0.61 0.93
CA ALA A 385 16.04 -0.90 2.37
C ALA A 385 15.60 0.32 3.18
N VAL A 386 16.03 1.52 2.77
CA VAL A 386 15.66 2.80 3.42
C VAL A 386 14.15 3.05 3.30
N ASN A 387 13.58 2.92 2.11
CA ASN A 387 12.14 3.13 1.91
C ASN A 387 11.32 2.10 2.68
N LYS A 388 11.76 0.83 2.73
CA LYS A 388 11.11 -0.21 3.55
C LYS A 388 11.16 0.13 5.03
N ALA A 389 12.33 0.50 5.56
CA ALA A 389 12.48 0.88 6.97
C ALA A 389 11.55 2.06 7.35
N LEU A 390 11.43 3.06 6.47
CA LEU A 390 10.50 4.17 6.66
C LEU A 390 9.04 3.73 6.64
N LEU A 391 8.65 2.87 5.69
CA LEU A 391 7.28 2.35 5.62
C LEU A 391 6.94 1.48 6.84
N CYS A 392 7.85 0.62 7.30
CA CYS A 392 7.67 -0.16 8.52
C CYS A 392 7.50 0.76 9.73
N HIS A 393 8.31 1.81 9.87
CA HIS A 393 8.13 2.81 10.92
C HIS A 393 6.75 3.47 10.87
N LEU A 394 6.28 3.87 9.69
CA LEU A 394 4.99 4.55 9.49
C LEU A 394 3.77 3.68 9.80
N PHE A 395 3.93 2.36 9.78
CA PHE A 395 2.88 1.40 10.16
C PHE A 395 3.15 0.70 11.50
N ASN A 396 4.19 1.12 12.24
CA ASN A 396 4.64 0.48 13.47
C ASN A 396 4.91 -1.04 13.31
N LEU A 397 5.44 -1.40 12.14
CA LEU A 397 5.93 -2.74 11.85
C LEU A 397 7.39 -2.86 12.30
N LYS A 398 7.76 -4.07 12.74
CA LYS A 398 9.13 -4.41 13.12
C LYS A 398 9.96 -4.78 11.91
N PRO A 399 11.31 -4.74 11.99
CA PRO A 399 12.22 -5.12 10.90
C PRO A 399 12.02 -6.53 10.32
N GLU A 400 11.35 -7.43 11.03
CA GLU A 400 10.99 -8.78 10.56
C GLU A 400 9.93 -8.81 9.44
N HIS A 401 9.22 -7.69 9.21
CA HIS A 401 8.21 -7.48 8.15
C HIS A 401 8.79 -6.70 6.99
#